data_AF-A0AAU7D6H2-F1
#
_entry.id   AF-A0AAU7D6H2-F1
#
_cell.length_a   1.000
_cell.length_b   1.000
_cell.length_c   1.000
_cell.angle_alpha   90.00
_cell.angle_beta   90.00
_cell.angle_gamma   90.00
#
_symmetry.space_group_name_H-M   'P 1'
#
loop_
_entity.id
_entity.type
_entity.pdbx_description
1 polymer ?
#
loop_
_entity_poly.entity_id
_entity_poly.type
_entity_poly.pdbx_seq_one_letter_code
_entity_poly.pdbx_strand_id
1 'polypeptide(L)'
;MVKATTIALLIAALVTSVESSTAIGQTTALPTVTMATDGILNAFQNNPLVGLSDSHGFAQEEDFYVSLVRDPRFAKQVGNVVVEFGNASQQQTIDRYVNGGDVPYDELREVWADTSYVGWFPQLRPWDT
;
A
#
# COMPACT_ATOMS: atom_id res chain seq x y z
N MET A 1 -28.02 -50.42 32.14
CA MET A 1 -27.64 -49.35 31.19
C MET A 1 -28.08 -48.01 31.75
N VAL A 2 -27.18 -47.33 32.46
CA VAL A 2 -27.04 -45.87 32.60
C VAL A 2 -25.62 -45.69 33.14
N LYS A 3 -24.77 -44.89 32.49
CA LYS A 3 -23.61 -44.27 33.15
C LYS A 3 -23.41 -42.89 32.55
N ALA A 4 -23.96 -41.91 33.25
CA ALA A 4 -23.65 -40.51 33.10
C ALA A 4 -22.14 -40.31 33.36
N THR A 5 -21.48 -39.53 32.51
CA THR A 5 -20.14 -39.01 32.83
C THR A 5 -20.19 -37.49 32.75
N THR A 6 -19.96 -36.92 33.93
CA THR A 6 -19.92 -35.52 34.33
C THR A 6 -18.95 -34.70 33.49
N ILE A 7 -19.40 -33.56 32.96
CA ILE A 7 -18.54 -32.51 32.42
C ILE A 7 -18.02 -31.70 33.61
N ALA A 8 -16.72 -31.79 33.88
CA ALA A 8 -16.05 -30.97 34.88
C ALA A 8 -15.79 -29.57 34.31
N LEU A 9 -16.47 -28.56 34.86
CA LEU A 9 -16.18 -27.15 34.63
C LEU A 9 -14.94 -26.76 35.46
N LEU A 10 -13.80 -26.60 34.79
CA LEU A 10 -12.60 -25.98 35.34
C LEU A 10 -12.70 -24.45 35.15
N ILE A 11 -13.13 -23.74 36.19
CA ILE A 11 -12.99 -22.28 36.26
C ILE A 11 -11.60 -22.00 36.85
N ALA A 12 -10.63 -21.74 35.97
CA ALA A 12 -9.34 -21.23 36.38
C ALA A 12 -9.48 -19.73 36.69
N ALA A 13 -9.28 -19.35 37.95
CA ALA A 13 -9.20 -17.96 38.37
C ALA A 13 -7.92 -17.33 37.77
N LEU A 14 -8.09 -16.40 36.83
CA LEU A 14 -6.99 -15.65 36.23
C LEU A 14 -6.65 -14.46 37.16
N VAL A 15 -5.61 -14.62 37.96
CA VAL A 15 -5.02 -13.51 38.73
C VAL A 15 -4.16 -12.70 37.76
N THR A 16 -4.62 -11.53 37.33
CA THR A 16 -3.83 -10.63 36.50
C THR A 16 -2.90 -9.81 37.39
N SER A 17 -1.65 -10.25 37.51
CA SER A 17 -0.56 -9.43 38.06
C SER A 17 -0.32 -8.25 37.12
N VAL A 18 -0.53 -7.02 37.59
CA VAL A 18 -0.13 -5.81 36.87
C VAL A 18 1.38 -5.65 37.07
N GLU A 19 2.17 -6.13 36.11
CA GLU A 19 3.59 -5.81 36.06
C GLU A 19 3.74 -4.35 35.59
N SER A 20 4.19 -3.49 36.51
CA SER A 20 4.56 -2.13 36.15
C SER A 20 5.80 -2.20 35.25
N SER A 21 5.60 -1.99 33.96
CA SER A 21 6.71 -1.87 33.00
C SER A 21 7.48 -0.61 33.34
N THR A 22 8.69 -0.77 33.87
CA THR A 22 9.67 0.31 33.93
C THR A 22 10.05 0.66 32.51
N ALA A 23 9.72 1.88 32.08
CA ALA A 23 10.15 2.40 30.79
C ALA A 23 11.68 2.52 30.81
N ILE A 24 12.38 1.52 30.27
CA ILE A 24 13.76 1.66 29.86
C ILE A 24 13.74 2.67 28.72
N GLY A 25 14.24 3.88 28.96
CA GLY A 25 14.39 4.90 27.93
C GLY A 25 15.26 4.34 26.81
N GLN A 26 14.63 3.87 25.74
CA GLN A 26 15.32 3.49 24.52
C GLN A 26 15.91 4.77 23.94
N THR A 27 17.23 4.91 24.08
CA THR A 27 17.96 5.95 23.37
C THR A 27 18.04 5.49 21.92
N THR A 28 16.99 5.77 21.14
CA THR A 28 16.95 5.43 19.73
C THR A 28 18.02 6.28 19.04
N ALA A 29 19.02 5.62 18.46
CA ALA A 29 20.00 6.32 17.62
C ALA A 29 19.25 7.12 16.54
N LEU A 30 19.77 8.31 16.21
CA LEU A 30 19.19 9.12 15.14
C LEU A 30 19.20 8.31 13.84
N PRO A 31 18.12 8.37 13.05
CA PRO A 31 18.06 7.68 11.78
C PRO A 31 19.18 8.18 10.86
N THR A 32 19.83 7.24 10.16
CA THR A 32 20.82 7.60 9.13
C THR A 32 20.08 8.06 7.88
N VAL A 33 20.40 9.25 7.38
CA VAL A 33 19.84 9.76 6.13
C VAL A 33 20.42 8.96 4.96
N THR A 34 19.55 8.41 4.14
CA THR A 34 19.90 7.65 2.93
C THR A 34 19.04 8.13 1.76
N MET A 35 19.34 7.66 0.55
CA MET A 35 18.48 7.93 -0.60
C MET A 35 17.08 7.35 -0.37
N ALA A 36 16.03 8.10 -0.67
CA ALA A 36 14.65 7.66 -0.44
C ALA A 36 14.35 6.31 -1.12
N THR A 37 14.84 6.11 -2.35
CA THR A 37 14.75 4.84 -3.07
C THR A 37 15.36 3.67 -2.27
N ASP A 38 16.53 3.86 -1.67
CA ASP A 38 17.19 2.81 -0.89
C ASP A 38 16.42 2.51 0.40
N GLY A 39 15.91 3.55 1.07
CA GLY A 39 15.06 3.41 2.26
C GLY A 39 13.79 2.60 1.97
N ILE A 40 13.10 2.89 0.87
CA ILE A 40 11.88 2.19 0.46
C ILE A 40 12.18 0.73 0.11
N LEU A 41 13.19 0.46 -0.71
CA LEU A 41 13.58 -0.92 -1.07
C LEU A 41 14.03 -1.71 0.17
N ASN A 42 14.74 -1.08 1.10
CA ASN A 42 15.11 -1.70 2.36
C ASN A 42 13.89 -2.00 3.24
N ALA A 43 12.85 -1.15 3.23
CA ALA A 43 11.63 -1.40 3.97
C ALA A 43 10.92 -2.69 3.51
N PHE A 44 10.94 -3.00 2.21
CA PHE A 44 10.38 -4.23 1.66
C PHE A 44 11.09 -5.52 2.13
N GLN A 45 12.32 -5.43 2.67
CA GLN A 45 13.01 -6.62 3.20
C GLN A 45 12.31 -7.22 4.41
N ASN A 46 11.62 -6.39 5.20
CA ASN A 46 10.96 -6.81 6.44
C ASN A 46 9.44 -6.54 6.42
N ASN A 47 8.94 -5.82 5.43
CA ASN A 47 7.53 -5.44 5.33
C ASN A 47 6.96 -5.89 3.97
N PRO A 48 5.90 -6.73 3.95
CA PRO A 48 5.28 -7.16 2.70
C PRO A 48 4.49 -6.04 2.00
N LEU A 49 4.22 -4.95 2.70
CA LEU A 49 3.52 -3.77 2.21
C LEU A 49 4.24 -2.52 2.72
N VAL A 50 4.52 -1.59 1.81
CA VAL A 50 5.06 -0.26 2.12
C VAL A 50 4.09 0.76 1.54
N GLY A 51 3.52 1.60 2.42
CA GLY A 51 2.66 2.71 2.01
C GLY A 51 3.46 3.99 1.80
N LEU A 52 3.18 4.69 0.71
CA LEU A 52 3.67 6.04 0.44
C LEU A 52 2.47 6.97 0.47
N SER A 53 2.53 8.04 1.26
CA SER A 53 1.51 9.10 1.26
C SER A 53 1.75 10.03 0.08
N ASP A 54 0.71 10.61 -0.50
CA ASP A 54 0.82 11.59 -1.58
C ASP A 54 0.39 12.98 -1.09
N SER A 55 1.15 14.01 -1.45
CA SER A 55 0.72 15.40 -1.36
C SER A 55 0.21 15.86 -2.73
N HIS A 56 -1.10 15.77 -2.95
CA HIS A 56 -1.71 16.00 -4.26
C HIS A 56 -1.21 17.28 -4.98
N GLY A 57 -0.80 17.11 -6.23
CA GLY A 57 -0.32 18.19 -7.10
C GLY A 57 1.12 18.63 -6.82
N PHE A 58 1.89 17.86 -6.06
CA PHE A 58 3.30 18.13 -5.81
C PHE A 58 4.20 17.42 -6.83
N ALA A 59 4.54 18.15 -7.91
CA ALA A 59 5.27 17.61 -9.05
C ALA A 59 6.59 16.89 -8.68
N GLN A 60 7.33 17.39 -7.69
CA GLN A 60 8.59 16.75 -7.26
C GLN A 60 8.38 15.35 -6.69
N GLU A 61 7.24 15.13 -6.04
CA GLU A 61 6.87 13.82 -5.49
C GLU A 61 6.38 12.88 -6.61
N GLU A 62 5.60 13.39 -7.56
CA GLU A 62 5.21 12.65 -8.77
C GLU A 62 6.45 12.20 -9.59
N ASP A 63 7.40 13.12 -9.81
CA ASP A 63 8.69 12.83 -10.45
C ASP A 63 9.47 11.76 -9.69
N PHE A 64 9.44 11.80 -8.36
CA PHE A 64 10.06 10.79 -7.52
C PHE A 64 9.39 9.42 -7.71
N TYR A 65 8.06 9.32 -7.73
CA TYR A 65 7.36 8.06 -7.99
C TYR A 65 7.70 7.45 -9.35
N VAL A 66 7.76 8.29 -10.39
CA VAL A 66 8.19 7.85 -11.72
C VAL A 66 9.63 7.33 -11.68
N SER A 67 10.53 8.03 -10.98
CA SER A 67 11.92 7.59 -10.82
C SER A 67 12.05 6.27 -10.05
N LEU A 68 11.23 6.08 -9.01
CA LEU A 68 11.22 4.90 -8.16
C LEU A 68 10.77 3.66 -8.94
N VAL A 69 9.64 3.75 -9.65
CA VAL A 69 9.10 2.63 -10.44
C VAL A 69 10.02 2.27 -11.61
N ARG A 70 10.79 3.23 -12.13
CA ARG A 70 11.80 3.01 -13.19
C ARG A 70 13.13 2.44 -12.68
N ASP A 71 13.39 2.45 -11.37
CA ASP A 71 14.60 1.83 -10.84
C ASP A 71 14.55 0.32 -11.11
N PRO A 72 15.55 -0.28 -11.78
CA PRO A 72 15.53 -1.70 -12.13
C PRO A 72 15.55 -2.63 -10.91
N ARG A 73 15.89 -2.13 -9.72
CA ARG A 73 15.78 -2.87 -8.46
C ARG A 73 14.33 -2.95 -7.98
N PHE A 74 13.49 -1.98 -8.31
CA PHE A 74 12.09 -1.92 -7.90
C PHE A 74 11.32 -3.12 -8.44
N ALA A 75 11.30 -3.32 -9.77
CA ALA A 75 10.61 -4.45 -10.39
C ALA A 75 11.15 -5.84 -9.97
N LYS A 76 12.39 -5.91 -9.44
CA LYS A 76 12.96 -7.16 -8.91
C LYS A 76 12.48 -7.49 -7.50
N GLN A 77 12.12 -6.48 -6.71
CA GLN A 77 11.76 -6.63 -5.29
C GLN A 77 10.26 -6.42 -5.03
N VAL A 78 9.60 -5.65 -5.89
CA VAL A 78 8.21 -5.23 -5.75
C VAL A 78 7.42 -5.75 -6.93
N GLY A 79 6.43 -6.61 -6.67
CA GLY A 79 5.62 -7.24 -7.71
C GLY A 79 4.32 -6.50 -8.02
N ASN A 80 3.79 -5.72 -7.08
CA ASN A 80 2.48 -5.08 -7.20
C ASN A 80 2.56 -3.61 -6.77
N VAL A 81 1.86 -2.75 -7.50
CA VAL A 81 1.66 -1.34 -7.16
C VAL A 81 0.16 -1.09 -7.07
N VAL A 82 -0.28 -0.51 -5.96
CA VAL A 82 -1.69 -0.14 -5.73
C VAL A 82 -1.74 1.38 -5.63
N VAL A 83 -2.66 2.00 -6.36
CA VAL A 83 -2.81 3.46 -6.43
C VAL A 83 -4.20 3.89 -5.99
N GLU A 84 -4.31 5.10 -5.43
CA GLU A 84 -5.58 5.68 -4.96
C GLU A 84 -6.47 6.14 -6.12
N PHE A 85 -5.87 6.66 -7.19
CA PHE A 85 -6.57 7.37 -8.28
C PHE A 85 -7.12 6.45 -9.39
N GLY A 86 -7.15 5.13 -9.19
CA GLY A 86 -7.55 4.14 -10.21
C GLY A 86 -8.91 3.50 -9.93
N ASN A 87 -9.66 3.15 -10.98
CA ASN A 87 -10.87 2.35 -10.87
C ASN A 87 -10.56 0.84 -10.95
N ALA A 88 -10.86 0.11 -9.88
CA ALA A 88 -10.68 -1.34 -9.82
C ALA A 88 -11.50 -2.12 -10.86
N SER A 89 -12.64 -1.61 -11.36
CA SER A 89 -13.38 -2.28 -12.44
C SER A 89 -12.64 -2.25 -13.78
N GLN A 90 -11.64 -1.37 -13.91
CA GLN A 90 -10.79 -1.21 -15.10
C GLN A 90 -9.48 -2.02 -14.99
N GLN A 91 -9.35 -2.95 -14.03
CA GLN A 91 -8.13 -3.76 -13.85
C GLN A 91 -7.70 -4.49 -15.13
N GLN A 92 -8.66 -5.05 -15.87
CA GLN A 92 -8.35 -5.74 -17.13
C GLN A 92 -7.78 -4.79 -18.21
N THR A 93 -8.26 -3.55 -18.25
CA THR A 93 -7.80 -2.51 -19.19
C THR A 93 -6.36 -2.13 -18.90
N ILE A 94 -6.03 -1.82 -17.63
CA ILE A 94 -4.66 -1.46 -17.24
C ILE A 94 -3.70 -2.65 -17.37
N ASP A 95 -4.14 -3.87 -17.04
CA ASP A 95 -3.34 -5.09 -17.22
C ASP A 95 -2.95 -5.28 -18.68
N ARG A 96 -3.89 -5.08 -19.61
CA ARG A 96 -3.61 -5.18 -21.06
C ARG A 96 -2.57 -4.14 -21.49
N TYR A 97 -2.72 -2.90 -21.03
CA TYR A 97 -1.81 -1.80 -21.35
C TYR A 97 -0.39 -2.05 -20.83
N VAL A 98 -0.22 -2.40 -19.55
CA VAL A 98 1.11 -2.62 -18.95
C VAL A 98 1.82 -3.86 -19.51
N ASN A 99 1.07 -4.84 -20.02
CA ASN A 99 1.62 -6.00 -20.74
C ASN A 99 1.98 -5.69 -22.21
N GLY A 100 1.90 -4.42 -22.64
CA GLY A 100 2.27 -3.98 -23.99
C GLY A 100 1.19 -4.23 -25.05
N GLY A 101 -0.04 -4.53 -24.63
CA GLY A 101 -1.18 -4.60 -25.55
C GLY A 101 -1.56 -3.22 -26.07
N ASP A 102 -2.16 -3.21 -27.26
CA ASP A 102 -2.75 -1.99 -27.82
C ASP A 102 -4.06 -1.67 -27.07
N VAL A 103 -4.11 -0.50 -26.46
CA VAL A 103 -5.27 0.00 -25.70
C VAL A 103 -5.55 1.41 -26.21
N PRO A 104 -6.67 1.63 -26.91
CA PRO A 104 -7.10 2.97 -27.32
C PRO A 104 -7.14 3.93 -26.13
N TYR A 105 -6.75 5.18 -26.34
CA TYR A 105 -6.65 6.16 -25.25
C TYR A 105 -8.00 6.44 -24.57
N ASP A 106 -9.09 6.42 -25.34
CA ASP A 106 -10.46 6.59 -24.84
C ASP A 106 -10.91 5.46 -23.91
N GLU A 107 -10.39 4.25 -24.09
CA GLU A 107 -10.54 3.12 -23.17
C GLU A 107 -9.56 3.23 -21.99
N LEU A 108 -8.28 3.49 -22.27
CA LEU A 108 -7.24 3.57 -21.24
C LEU A 108 -7.54 4.65 -20.19
N ARG A 109 -8.05 5.81 -20.63
CA ARG A 109 -8.36 6.92 -19.73
C ARG A 109 -9.43 6.58 -18.70
N GLU A 110 -10.29 5.59 -18.95
CA GLU A 110 -11.31 5.18 -17.98
C GLU A 110 -10.68 4.67 -16.69
N VAL A 111 -9.45 4.15 -16.74
CA VAL A 111 -8.70 3.71 -15.55
C VAL A 111 -8.61 4.80 -14.49
N TRP A 112 -8.43 6.07 -14.87
CA TRP A 112 -8.33 7.20 -13.93
C TRP A 112 -9.47 8.23 -14.05
N ALA A 113 -10.25 8.21 -15.12
CA ALA A 113 -11.36 9.14 -15.33
C ALA A 113 -12.71 8.59 -14.88
N ASP A 114 -12.91 7.27 -14.90
CA ASP A 114 -14.14 6.61 -14.44
C ASP A 114 -13.98 6.17 -12.99
N THR A 115 -13.59 7.07 -12.09
CA THR A 115 -13.47 6.74 -10.66
C THR A 115 -14.70 7.24 -9.90
N SER A 116 -15.14 6.46 -8.92
CA SER A 116 -16.26 6.82 -8.04
C SER A 116 -15.92 7.95 -7.04
N TYR A 117 -14.71 8.53 -7.14
CA TYR A 117 -14.22 9.59 -6.27
C TYR A 117 -14.39 10.97 -6.93
N VAL A 118 -15.47 11.65 -6.58
CA VAL A 118 -15.92 12.94 -7.14
C VAL A 118 -14.96 14.13 -6.81
N GLY A 119 -13.88 13.90 -6.06
CA GLY A 119 -12.99 14.95 -5.54
C GLY A 119 -11.71 15.21 -6.33
N TRP A 120 -11.27 14.28 -7.20
CA TRP A 120 -9.99 14.37 -7.93
C TRP A 120 -10.25 14.41 -9.44
N PHE A 121 -10.92 15.44 -9.93
CA PHE A 121 -10.98 15.67 -11.37
C PHE A 121 -9.90 16.71 -11.73
N PRO A 122 -8.86 16.36 -12.52
CA PRO A 122 -8.49 17.26 -13.59
C PRO A 122 -9.77 17.42 -14.41
N GLN A 123 -10.42 18.58 -14.30
CA GLN A 123 -11.59 18.92 -15.11
C GLN A 123 -11.29 18.48 -16.54
N LEU A 124 -12.07 17.55 -17.11
CA LEU A 124 -11.96 17.22 -18.53
C LEU A 124 -12.08 18.54 -19.28
N ARG A 125 -10.96 19.02 -19.81
CA ARG A 125 -10.97 20.24 -20.58
C ARG A 125 -11.34 19.86 -22.01
N PRO A 126 -12.05 20.74 -22.74
CA PRO A 126 -12.46 20.47 -24.11
C PRO A 126 -11.33 20.10 -25.09
N TRP A 127 -10.06 20.17 -24.68
CA TRP A 127 -8.86 19.91 -25.46
C TRP A 127 -8.14 18.60 -25.09
N ASP A 128 -8.69 17.80 -24.18
CA ASP A 128 -8.11 16.49 -23.79
C ASP A 128 -8.55 15.35 -24.74
N THR A 129 -9.02 15.68 -25.96
CA THR A 129 -9.44 14.77 -27.05
C THR A 129 -8.37 14.60 -28.10
#